data_AF-A0A3D1J0S4-F1
#
_entry.id   AF-A0A3D1J0S4-F1
#
_cell.length_a   1.000
_cell.length_b   1.000
_cell.length_c   1.000
_cell.angle_alpha   90.00
_cell.angle_beta   90.00
_cell.angle_gamma   90.00
#
_symmetry.space_group_name_H-M   'P 1'
#
loop_
_entity.id
_entity.type
_entity.pdbx_description
1 polymer ?
#
loop_
_entity_poly.entity_id
_entity_poly.type
_entity_poly.pdbx_seq_one_letter_code
_entity_poly.pdbx_strand_id
1 'polypeptide(L)'
;MWLLLKQIAHARIPTEDPPAPNDAWRTDRAQIETEILRILGRALCIRMVDAGSCNGCELEINALNNPYYNIEGLGIKFVASPRHADMLLVTGPV
;
A
#
# COMPACT_ATOMS: atom_id res chain seq x y z
N MET A 1 -33.00 7.67 0.74
CA MET A 1 -33.08 7.03 -0.60
C MET A 1 -33.22 8.04 -1.75
N TRP A 2 -34.18 8.98 -1.72
CA TRP A 2 -34.41 9.96 -2.81
C TRP A 2 -33.18 10.82 -3.13
N LEU A 3 -32.50 11.37 -2.11
CA LEU A 3 -31.35 12.28 -2.32
C LEU A 3 -30.19 11.62 -3.10
N LEU A 4 -29.93 10.33 -2.83
CA LEU A 4 -28.96 9.51 -3.57
C LEU A 4 -29.36 9.33 -5.04
N LEU A 5 -30.63 9.02 -5.31
CA LEU A 5 -31.15 8.88 -6.68
C LEU A 5 -31.08 10.20 -7.46
N LYS A 6 -31.35 11.34 -6.81
CA LYS A 6 -31.18 12.67 -7.41
C LYS A 6 -29.72 12.98 -7.72
N GLN A 7 -28.79 12.63 -6.83
CA GLN A 7 -27.35 12.82 -7.07
C GLN A 7 -26.85 11.94 -8.22
N ILE A 8 -27.28 10.67 -8.29
CA ILE A 8 -26.91 9.76 -9.40
C ILE A 8 -27.47 10.26 -10.74
N ALA A 9 -28.67 10.85 -10.74
CA ALA A 9 -29.25 11.44 -11.95
C ALA A 9 -28.57 12.75 -12.39
N HIS A 10 -27.97 13.49 -11.45
CA HIS A 10 -27.28 14.76 -11.72
C HIS A 10 -25.79 14.56 -12.05
N ALA A 11 -25.14 13.60 -11.38
CA ALA A 11 -23.80 13.15 -11.69
C ALA A 11 -23.85 12.36 -12.99
N ARG A 12 -23.63 13.04 -14.12
CA ARG A 12 -23.40 12.37 -15.40
C ARG A 12 -22.34 11.29 -15.20
N ILE A 13 -22.53 10.16 -15.88
CA ILE A 13 -21.51 9.11 -16.01
C ILE A 13 -20.20 9.81 -16.37
N PRO A 14 -19.10 9.57 -15.64
CA PRO A 14 -17.80 10.11 -16.00
C PRO A 14 -17.53 9.82 -17.48
N THR A 15 -17.44 10.86 -18.30
CA THR A 15 -17.20 10.75 -19.75
C THR A 15 -15.73 10.58 -20.07
N GLU A 16 -14.87 10.70 -19.06
CA GLU A 16 -13.44 10.48 -19.17
C GLU A 16 -13.21 8.97 -19.16
N ASP A 17 -12.54 8.48 -20.21
CA ASP A 17 -12.05 7.11 -20.21
C ASP A 17 -11.12 6.92 -19.00
N PRO A 18 -11.18 5.75 -18.31
CA PRO A 18 -10.22 5.45 -17.28
C PRO A 18 -8.81 5.57 -17.88
N PRO A 19 -7.83 6.11 -17.14
CA PRO A 19 -6.47 6.22 -17.64
C PRO A 19 -5.98 4.85 -18.12
N ALA A 20 -5.33 4.83 -19.29
CA ALA A 20 -4.81 3.60 -19.85
C ALA A 20 -3.91 2.89 -18.82
N PRO A 21 -3.99 1.56 -18.68
CA PRO A 21 -3.12 0.82 -17.78
C PRO A 21 -1.66 1.12 -18.11
N ASN A 22 -0.93 1.68 -17.14
CA ASN A 22 0.49 1.96 -17.29
C ASN A 22 1.30 0.86 -16.60
N ASP A 23 1.98 0.04 -17.40
CA ASP A 23 2.80 -1.05 -16.89
C ASP A 23 4.18 -0.59 -16.39
N ALA A 24 4.54 0.69 -16.53
CA ALA A 24 5.84 1.22 -16.11
C ALA A 24 6.18 0.98 -14.62
N TRP A 25 5.14 0.86 -13.77
CA TRP A 25 5.28 0.61 -12.34
C TRP A 25 5.00 -0.84 -11.94
N ARG A 26 4.65 -1.70 -12.91
CA ARG A 26 4.52 -3.14 -12.68
C ARG A 26 5.92 -3.73 -12.58
N THR A 27 6.52 -3.63 -11.40
CA THR A 27 7.71 -4.41 -11.10
C THR A 27 7.30 -5.88 -11.12
N ASP A 28 8.11 -6.73 -11.74
CA ASP A 28 7.85 -8.17 -11.74
C ASP A 28 7.90 -8.67 -10.28
N ARG A 29 6.78 -9.21 -9.79
CA ARG A 29 6.63 -9.65 -8.39
C ARG A 29 7.76 -10.61 -8.00
N ALA A 30 8.13 -11.48 -8.93
CA ALA A 30 9.21 -12.45 -8.77
C ALA A 30 10.57 -11.77 -8.55
N GLN A 31 10.82 -10.62 -9.18
CA GLN A 31 12.07 -9.88 -9.02
C GLN A 31 12.21 -9.33 -7.60
N ILE A 32 11.15 -8.70 -7.06
CA ILE A 32 11.16 -8.16 -5.69
C ILE A 32 11.40 -9.27 -4.67
N GLU A 33 10.64 -10.36 -4.76
CA GLU A 33 10.76 -11.49 -3.86
C GLU A 33 12.17 -12.11 -3.91
N THR A 34 12.71 -12.29 -5.12
CA THR A 34 14.06 -12.83 -5.32
C THR A 34 15.11 -11.92 -4.68
N GLU A 35 15.02 -10.60 -4.87
CA GLU A 35 15.96 -9.65 -4.29
C GLU A 35 15.87 -9.61 -2.75
N ILE A 36 14.66 -9.66 -2.18
CA ILE A 36 14.46 -9.74 -0.73
C ILE A 36 15.12 -11.00 -0.17
N LEU A 37 14.85 -12.17 -0.78
CA LEU A 37 15.44 -13.43 -0.34
C LEU A 37 16.97 -13.44 -0.52
N ARG A 38 17.48 -12.85 -1.60
CA ARG A 38 18.93 -12.73 -1.84
C ARG A 38 19.63 -11.89 -0.78
N ILE A 39 19.00 -10.80 -0.31
CA ILE A 39 19.60 -9.88 0.65
C ILE A 39 19.39 -10.34 2.10
N LEU A 40 18.17 -10.74 2.45
CA LEU A 40 17.78 -11.01 3.84
C LEU A 40 17.68 -12.51 4.16
N GLY A 41 17.55 -13.38 3.16
CA GLY A 41 17.29 -14.82 3.34
C GLY A 41 15.90 -15.15 3.91
N ARG A 42 15.07 -14.13 4.13
CA ARG A 42 13.73 -14.21 4.73
C ARG A 42 12.90 -13.00 4.29
N ALA A 43 11.63 -13.00 4.69
CA ALA A 43 10.74 -11.85 4.48
C ALA A 43 11.24 -10.58 5.18
N LEU A 44 11.11 -9.44 4.51
CA LEU A 44 11.40 -8.11 5.04
C LEU A 44 10.36 -7.73 6.10
N CYS A 45 10.82 -7.54 7.34
CA CYS A 45 9.97 -7.12 8.45
C CYS A 45 10.11 -5.61 8.69
N ILE A 46 9.03 -4.86 8.50
CA ILE A 46 9.01 -3.39 8.61
C ILE A 46 8.28 -2.96 9.88
N ARG A 47 8.86 -2.06 10.67
CA ARG A 47 8.13 -1.33 11.71
C ARG A 47 7.94 0.12 11.27
N MET A 48 6.69 0.49 11.03
CA MET A 48 6.37 1.91 10.81
C MET A 48 6.49 2.69 12.13
N VAL A 49 6.95 3.93 12.10
CA VAL A 49 7.03 4.83 13.25
C VAL A 49 6.40 6.16 12.84
N ASP A 50 5.34 6.54 13.53
CA ASP A 50 4.68 7.83 13.32
C ASP A 50 5.43 8.93 14.09
N ALA A 51 5.89 9.96 13.38
CA ALA A 51 6.58 11.12 13.91
C ALA A 51 5.72 12.40 13.93
N GLY A 52 4.43 12.33 13.60
CA GLY A 52 3.53 13.49 13.54
C GLY A 52 2.61 13.50 12.30
N SER A 53 2.25 12.32 11.82
CA SER A 53 1.48 12.09 10.60
C SER A 53 0.06 12.68 10.65
N CYS A 54 -0.52 12.91 9.47
CA CYS A 54 -1.94 13.21 9.28
C CYS A 54 -2.83 11.95 9.25
N ASN A 55 -2.30 10.79 9.65
CA ASN A 55 -2.95 9.47 9.58
C ASN A 55 -3.19 8.96 8.14
N GLY A 56 -2.78 9.69 7.10
CA GLY A 56 -2.93 9.27 5.71
C GLY A 56 -2.01 8.10 5.35
N CYS A 57 -0.73 8.18 5.74
CA CYS A 57 0.24 7.12 5.47
C CYS A 57 -0.14 5.80 6.16
N GLU A 58 -0.69 5.89 7.36
CA GLU A 58 -1.13 4.77 8.19
C GLU A 58 -2.27 4.00 7.51
N LEU A 59 -3.22 4.73 6.91
CA LEU A 59 -4.34 4.15 6.15
C LEU A 59 -3.84 3.44 4.89
N GLU A 60 -2.91 4.03 4.16
CA GLU A 60 -2.31 3.40 2.98
C GLU A 60 -1.48 2.16 3.35
N ILE A 61 -0.70 2.24 4.43
CA ILE A 61 0.05 1.09 4.96
C ILE A 61 -0.90 -0.05 5.33
N ASN A 62 -2.03 0.27 5.96
CA ASN A 62 -3.04 -0.74 6.26
C ASN A 62 -3.67 -1.31 4.99
N ALA A 63 -3.93 -0.46 3.99
CA ALA A 63 -4.44 -0.89 2.69
C ALA A 63 -3.46 -1.86 2.00
N LEU A 64 -2.15 -1.65 2.08
CA LEU A 64 -1.17 -2.57 1.49
C LEU A 64 -1.27 -4.02 2.01
N ASN A 65 -1.72 -4.21 3.25
CA ASN A 65 -1.92 -5.54 3.83
C ASN A 65 -3.21 -6.22 3.36
N ASN A 66 -4.07 -5.54 2.61
CA ASN A 66 -5.30 -6.13 2.11
C ASN A 66 -5.01 -7.16 1.00
N PRO A 67 -5.95 -8.07 0.68
CA PRO A 67 -5.76 -9.05 -0.39
C PRO A 67 -5.62 -8.47 -1.80
N TYR A 68 -6.03 -7.21 -2.00
CA TYR A 68 -5.95 -6.55 -3.30
C TYR A 68 -4.50 -6.21 -3.66
N TYR A 69 -3.74 -5.67 -2.71
CA TYR A 69 -2.31 -5.36 -2.88
C TYR A 69 -1.41 -6.53 -2.45
N ASN A 70 -1.77 -7.23 -1.37
CA ASN A 70 -1.14 -8.43 -0.83
C ASN A 70 0.40 -8.38 -0.86
N ILE A 71 0.97 -7.42 -0.10
CA ILE A 71 2.42 -7.29 0.03
C ILE A 71 3.07 -8.45 0.79
N GLU A 72 2.30 -9.16 1.65
CA GLU A 72 2.80 -10.34 2.35
C GLU A 72 3.18 -11.45 1.37
N GLY A 73 2.41 -11.59 0.28
CA GLY A 73 2.75 -12.49 -0.82
C GLY A 73 3.97 -12.06 -1.65
N LEU A 74 4.60 -10.92 -1.35
CA LEU A 74 5.90 -10.50 -1.90
C LEU A 74 7.04 -10.69 -0.89
N GLY A 75 6.76 -11.29 0.27
CA GLY A 75 7.74 -11.44 1.34
C GLY A 75 7.99 -10.13 2.11
N ILE A 76 7.02 -9.23 2.17
CA ILE A 76 7.10 -7.98 2.97
C ILE A 76 5.98 -7.97 4.00
N LYS A 77 6.29 -7.71 5.27
CA LYS A 77 5.27 -7.64 6.33
C LYS A 77 5.55 -6.55 7.34
N PHE A 78 4.49 -6.02 7.94
CA PHE A 78 4.58 -5.08 9.04
C PHE A 78 4.59 -5.80 10.40
N VAL A 79 5.51 -5.40 11.28
CA VAL A 79 5.65 -5.95 12.63
C VAL A 79 5.31 -4.89 13.68
N ALA A 80 4.74 -5.33 14.81
CA ALA A 80 4.34 -4.43 15.89
C ALA A 80 5.52 -3.91 16.74
N SER A 81 6.60 -4.68 16.85
CA SER A 81 7.74 -4.38 17.72
C SER A 81 8.99 -4.05 16.89
N PRO A 82 9.70 -2.94 17.18
CA PRO A 82 10.99 -2.64 16.57
C PRO A 82 12.03 -3.74 16.76
N ARG A 83 11.93 -4.54 17.83
CA ARG A 83 12.86 -5.66 18.09
C ARG A 83 12.79 -6.77 17.04
N HIS A 84 11.71 -6.83 16.26
CA HIS A 84 11.51 -7.82 15.21
C HIS A 84 11.58 -7.19 13.81
N ALA A 85 11.96 -5.92 13.72
CA ALA A 85 12.02 -5.18 12.47
C ALA A 85 13.42 -5.26 11.86
N ASP A 86 13.48 -5.48 10.56
CA ASP A 86 14.68 -5.34 9.75
C ASP A 86 14.82 -3.89 9.25
N MET A 87 13.70 -3.15 9.15
CA MET A 87 13.66 -1.76 8.69
C MET A 87 12.64 -0.93 9.49
N LEU A 88 12.98 0.34 9.74
CA LEU A 88 12.05 1.34 10.28
C LEU A 88 11.53 2.23 9.14
N LEU A 89 10.20 2.38 9.05
CA LEU A 89 9.54 3.27 8.10
C LEU A 89 8.95 4.47 8.86
N VAL A 90 9.57 5.64 8.76
CA VAL A 90 9.09 6.83 9.48
C VAL A 90 8.05 7.58 8.65
N THR A 91 6.92 7.93 9.26
CA THR A 91 5.83 8.71 8.63
C THR A 91 5.64 10.06 9.34
N GLY A 92 5.17 11.06 8.60
CA GLY A 92 4.93 12.42 9.12
C GLY A 92 6.15 13.36 9.03
N PRO A 93 5.95 14.67 9.29
CA PRO A 93 7.01 15.65 9.42
C PRO A 93 7.84 15.40 10.70
N VAL A 94 9.15 15.64 10.62
CA VAL A 94 10.09 15.59 11.75
C VAL A 94 10.41 17.00 12.21
#